data_AF-A0A6I1JFP4-F1
#
_entry.id   AF-A0A6I1JFP4-F1
#
_cell.length_a   1.000
_cell.length_b   1.000
_cell.length_c   1.000
_cell.angle_alpha   90.00
_cell.angle_beta   90.00
_cell.angle_gamma   90.00
#
_symmetry.space_group_name_H-M   'P 1'
#
loop_
_entity.id
_entity.type
_entity.pdbx_description
1 polymer ?
#
loop_
_entity_poly.entity_id
_entity_poly.type
_entity_poly.pdbx_seq_one_letter_code
_entity_poly.pdbx_strand_id
1 'polypeptide(L)'
;MSEDGSLPLLDPEGKLWRDLGPDSVLGGVVYSANAVTEPGVIAHSAGNRWIIGEPTGDISPRADAAAEVFRRAGLNGEVTTDIRRAMWEKLVLNIAANPLCALSRLPLGRWHEVPGIGELGIAMIREMLEVAKSLGWDLTESVDPAAAVPARPGRPGGKPSMLQDAEAGRPMEVEAIVGQLQAFGREHGVGTPAMDVVLPLLRALNAAVSGVPVKV
;
A
#
# COMPACT_ATOMS: atom_id res chain seq x y z
N MET A 1 -16.41 5.27 -1.72
CA MET A 1 -16.20 6.00 -0.45
C MET A 1 -17.54 6.02 0.21
N SER A 2 -17.63 5.73 1.51
CA SER A 2 -18.87 5.83 2.26
C SER A 2 -19.53 7.17 2.00
N GLU A 3 -20.86 7.24 2.10
CA GLU A 3 -21.62 8.47 1.83
C GLU A 3 -21.14 9.68 2.66
N ASP A 4 -20.41 9.45 3.75
CA ASP A 4 -19.78 10.47 4.60
C ASP A 4 -18.26 10.66 4.40
N GLY A 5 -17.62 9.87 3.54
CA GLY A 5 -16.18 9.89 3.29
C GLY A 5 -15.30 9.41 4.45
N SER A 6 -15.89 8.81 5.49
CA SER A 6 -15.15 8.30 6.65
C SER A 6 -14.31 7.06 6.30
N LEU A 7 -13.11 6.99 6.89
CA LEU A 7 -12.20 5.85 6.76
C LEU A 7 -11.95 5.28 8.16
N PRO A 8 -12.91 4.60 8.79
CA PRO A 8 -12.84 4.29 10.22
C PRO A 8 -11.67 3.37 10.62
N LEU A 9 -11.03 2.70 9.66
CA LEU A 9 -9.81 1.91 9.90
C LEU A 9 -8.53 2.76 9.85
N LEU A 10 -8.55 3.91 9.18
CA LEU A 10 -7.39 4.78 8.95
C LEU A 10 -7.47 6.12 9.70
N ASP A 11 -8.67 6.67 9.81
CA ASP A 11 -9.02 7.87 10.56
C ASP A 11 -10.31 7.59 11.37
N PRO A 12 -10.24 6.75 12.42
CA PRO A 12 -11.40 6.25 13.17
C PRO A 12 -12.29 7.37 13.73
N GLU A 13 -11.65 8.46 14.15
CA GLU A 13 -12.33 9.61 14.71
C GLU A 13 -12.56 10.69 13.66
N GLY A 14 -12.15 10.54 12.40
CA GLY A 14 -12.23 11.59 11.38
C GLY A 14 -11.38 12.82 11.70
N LYS A 15 -10.34 12.67 12.52
CA LYS A 15 -9.51 13.78 13.02
C LYS A 15 -8.68 14.38 11.90
N LEU A 16 -8.09 13.56 11.03
CA LEU A 16 -7.32 14.06 9.88
C LEU A 16 -8.23 14.83 8.93
N TRP A 17 -9.41 14.28 8.64
CA TRP A 17 -10.38 14.93 7.78
C TRP A 17 -10.84 16.29 8.34
N ARG A 18 -11.19 16.37 9.63
CA ARG A 18 -11.66 17.61 10.26
C ARG A 18 -10.59 18.67 10.44
N ASP A 19 -9.38 18.28 10.85
CA ASP A 19 -8.37 19.23 11.27
C ASP A 19 -7.53 19.78 10.10
N LEU A 20 -7.28 18.97 9.07
CA LEU A 20 -6.50 19.37 7.90
C LEU A 20 -7.41 19.81 6.74
N GLY A 21 -8.50 19.09 6.51
CA GLY A 21 -9.36 19.26 5.35
C GLY A 21 -8.67 18.88 4.02
N PRO A 22 -9.44 18.62 2.96
CA PRO A 22 -8.89 18.25 1.65
C PRO A 22 -8.06 19.37 1.02
N ASP A 23 -8.41 20.63 1.30
CA ASP A 23 -7.74 21.80 0.72
C ASP A 23 -6.34 22.03 1.27
N SER A 24 -5.90 21.34 2.32
CA SER A 24 -4.55 21.46 2.89
C SER A 24 -3.64 20.27 2.58
N VAL A 25 -4.10 19.31 1.76
CA VAL A 25 -3.42 18.03 1.53
C VAL A 25 -2.99 17.89 0.06
N LEU A 26 -1.77 17.40 -0.13
CA LEU A 26 -1.30 16.85 -1.41
C LEU A 26 -1.19 15.33 -1.28
N GLY A 27 -1.60 14.60 -2.31
CA GLY A 27 -1.33 13.17 -2.37
C GLY A 27 0.14 12.90 -2.69
N GLY A 28 0.67 11.80 -2.16
CA GLY A 28 2.08 11.44 -2.32
C GLY A 28 2.28 9.94 -2.48
N VAL A 29 3.01 9.52 -3.50
CA VAL A 29 3.37 8.12 -3.76
C VAL A 29 4.88 7.99 -3.89
N VAL A 30 5.46 7.20 -2.98
CA VAL A 30 6.92 7.04 -2.88
C VAL A 30 7.35 5.64 -3.29
N TYR A 31 8.33 5.57 -4.18
CA TYR A 31 9.07 4.36 -4.52
C TYR A 31 10.53 4.52 -4.08
N SER A 32 10.83 4.00 -2.89
CA SER A 32 12.17 4.01 -2.33
C SER A 32 12.33 2.84 -1.36
N ALA A 33 13.33 1.99 -1.60
CA ALA A 33 13.60 0.81 -0.80
C ALA A 33 14.59 1.17 0.31
N ASN A 34 14.06 1.38 1.51
CA ASN A 34 14.81 1.78 2.70
C ASN A 34 14.65 0.74 3.82
N ALA A 35 15.67 0.65 4.67
CA ALA A 35 15.62 -0.07 5.92
C ALA A 35 16.34 0.72 7.01
N VAL A 36 15.77 0.75 8.21
CA VAL A 36 16.49 1.18 9.42
C VAL A 36 17.30 -0.02 9.90
N THR A 37 18.63 0.04 9.78
CA THR A 37 19.49 -1.08 10.21
C THR A 37 19.85 -1.00 11.68
N GLU A 38 20.03 0.22 12.19
CA GLU A 38 20.33 0.55 13.58
C GLU A 38 19.76 1.94 13.91
N PRO A 39 19.61 2.32 15.20
CA PRO A 39 19.14 3.66 15.56
C PRO A 39 19.94 4.77 14.86
N GLY A 40 19.27 5.55 14.00
CA GLY A 40 19.89 6.65 13.24
C GLY A 40 20.61 6.24 11.95
N VAL A 41 20.61 4.96 11.58
CA VAL A 41 21.28 4.44 10.37
C VAL A 41 20.27 3.91 9.37
N ILE A 42 20.23 4.51 8.17
CA ILE A 42 19.33 4.14 7.08
C ILE A 42 20.14 3.52 5.94
N ALA A 43 19.76 2.30 5.54
CA ALA A 43 20.22 1.69 4.31
C ALA A 43 19.22 1.99 3.20
N HIS A 44 19.63 2.81 2.22
CA HIS A 44 18.92 3.00 0.96
C HIS A 44 19.45 2.01 -0.07
N SER A 45 18.57 1.23 -0.69
CA SER A 45 18.97 0.08 -1.51
C SER A 45 18.53 0.15 -2.98
N ALA A 46 17.47 0.89 -3.29
CA ALA A 46 16.99 1.09 -4.66
C ALA A 46 15.88 2.15 -4.71
N GLY A 47 15.74 2.80 -5.87
CA GLY A 47 14.62 3.69 -6.19
C GLY A 47 14.66 5.01 -5.43
N ASN A 48 14.41 6.11 -6.12
CA ASN A 48 14.19 7.43 -5.54
C ASN A 48 13.22 8.11 -6.46
N ARG A 49 11.92 7.87 -6.27
CA ARG A 49 10.86 8.48 -7.08
C ARG A 49 9.70 8.89 -6.17
N TRP A 50 9.35 10.16 -6.25
CA TRP A 50 8.35 10.80 -5.41
C TRP A 50 7.30 11.47 -6.31
N ILE A 51 6.12 10.88 -6.36
CA ILE A 51 5.01 11.38 -7.18
C ILE A 51 4.09 12.18 -6.27
N ILE A 52 3.75 13.39 -6.68
CA ILE A 52 2.95 14.36 -5.92
C ILE A 52 1.82 14.84 -6.81
N GLY A 53 0.63 15.02 -6.24
CA GLY A 53 -0.48 15.58 -7.01
C GLY A 53 -1.63 16.04 -6.14
N GLU A 54 -2.46 16.91 -6.70
CA GLU A 54 -3.68 17.36 -6.05
C GLU A 54 -4.71 16.21 -6.00
N PRO A 55 -5.45 16.03 -4.89
CA PRO A 55 -6.54 15.08 -4.83
C PRO A 55 -7.67 15.33 -5.85
N THR A 56 -7.77 16.57 -6.35
CA THR A 56 -8.70 17.02 -7.39
C THR A 56 -8.23 16.72 -8.82
N GLY A 57 -6.92 16.46 -9.00
CA GLY A 57 -6.29 16.26 -10.30
C GLY A 57 -5.75 17.53 -10.96
N ASP A 58 -5.95 18.70 -10.35
CA ASP A 58 -5.39 19.96 -10.86
C ASP A 58 -3.86 20.02 -10.69
N ILE A 59 -3.19 20.75 -11.57
CA ILE A 59 -1.79 21.16 -11.34
C ILE A 59 -1.83 22.50 -10.60
N SER A 60 -1.16 22.56 -9.45
CA SER A 60 -1.14 23.75 -8.61
C SER A 60 0.29 24.22 -8.32
N PRO A 61 0.49 25.54 -8.05
CA PRO A 61 1.79 26.05 -7.64
C PRO A 61 2.37 25.37 -6.40
N ARG A 62 1.53 24.88 -5.49
CA ARG A 62 1.99 24.17 -4.28
C ARG A 62 2.46 22.74 -4.59
N ALA A 63 1.84 22.05 -5.54
CA ALA A 63 2.28 20.73 -5.99
C ALA A 63 3.64 20.83 -6.68
N ASP A 64 3.83 21.83 -7.54
CA ASP A 64 5.11 22.13 -8.19
C ASP A 64 6.19 22.49 -7.17
N ALA A 65 5.87 23.36 -6.21
CA ALA A 65 6.80 23.75 -5.15
C ALA A 65 7.23 22.55 -4.29
N ALA A 66 6.30 21.65 -3.96
CA ALA A 66 6.62 20.42 -3.24
C ALA A 66 7.56 19.52 -4.07
N ALA A 67 7.25 19.27 -5.35
CA ALA A 67 8.08 18.47 -6.24
C ALA A 67 9.49 19.05 -6.42
N GLU A 68 9.61 20.38 -6.52
CA GLU A 68 10.91 21.09 -6.57
C GLU A 68 11.76 20.79 -5.33
N VAL A 69 11.17 20.81 -4.12
CA VAL A 69 11.90 20.48 -2.88
C VAL A 69 12.50 19.08 -2.98
N PHE A 70 11.73 18.08 -3.41
CA PHE A 70 12.24 16.71 -3.56
C PHE A 70 13.30 16.60 -4.66
N ARG A 71 13.13 17.29 -5.79
CA ARG A 71 14.13 17.29 -6.86
C ARG A 71 15.45 17.93 -6.42
N ARG A 72 15.41 19.05 -5.69
CA ARG A 72 16.62 19.68 -5.11
C ARG A 72 17.32 18.78 -4.09
N ALA A 73 16.58 17.92 -3.41
CA ALA A 73 17.11 16.91 -2.50
C ALA A 73 17.61 15.64 -3.22
N GLY A 74 17.52 15.55 -4.56
CA GLY A 74 17.94 14.37 -5.33
C GLY A 74 16.95 13.21 -5.28
N LEU A 75 15.69 13.45 -4.90
CA LEU A 75 14.65 12.44 -4.69
C LEU A 75 13.72 12.25 -5.89
N ASN A 76 14.00 12.86 -7.05
CA ASN A 76 13.18 12.79 -8.27
C ASN A 76 11.68 13.07 -8.00
N GLY A 77 11.38 14.32 -7.66
CA GLY A 77 10.01 14.80 -7.49
C GLY A 77 9.32 14.96 -8.85
N GLU A 78 8.14 14.33 -8.98
CA GLU A 78 7.28 14.33 -10.16
C GLU A 78 5.90 14.86 -9.77
N VAL A 79 5.31 15.74 -10.59
CA VAL A 79 3.92 16.16 -10.44
C VAL A 79 3.03 15.32 -11.35
N THR A 80 1.88 14.89 -10.85
CA THR A 80 0.86 14.16 -11.60
C THR A 80 -0.51 14.82 -11.47
N THR A 81 -1.30 14.75 -12.53
CA THR A 81 -2.74 15.08 -12.52
C THR A 81 -3.60 13.91 -12.07
N ASP A 82 -3.01 12.74 -11.85
CA ASP A 82 -3.74 11.52 -11.46
C ASP A 82 -3.02 10.80 -10.31
N ILE A 83 -3.04 11.44 -9.14
CA ILE A 83 -2.39 10.90 -7.95
C ILE A 83 -3.11 9.65 -7.43
N ARG A 84 -4.42 9.55 -7.64
CA ARG A 84 -5.23 8.41 -7.19
C ARG A 84 -4.89 7.16 -7.98
N ARG A 85 -4.72 7.26 -9.29
CA ARG A 85 -4.19 6.15 -10.09
C ARG A 85 -2.81 5.70 -9.60
N ALA A 86 -1.89 6.63 -9.34
CA ALA A 86 -0.57 6.29 -8.81
C ALA A 86 -0.64 5.56 -7.45
N MET A 87 -1.60 5.93 -6.58
CA MET A 87 -1.85 5.23 -5.32
C MET A 87 -2.35 3.80 -5.55
N TRP A 88 -3.32 3.61 -6.44
CA TRP A 88 -3.83 2.27 -6.79
C TRP A 88 -2.78 1.39 -7.45
N GLU A 89 -1.99 1.91 -8.38
CA GLU A 89 -0.88 1.20 -9.02
C GLU A 89 0.17 0.76 -7.99
N LYS A 90 0.50 1.62 -7.01
CA LYS A 90 1.37 1.21 -5.90
C LYS A 90 0.72 0.15 -5.02
N LEU A 91 -0.60 0.23 -4.80
CA LEU A 91 -1.32 -0.75 -4.01
C LEU A 91 -1.33 -2.14 -4.67
N VAL A 92 -1.35 -2.24 -6.02
CA VAL A 92 -1.21 -3.52 -6.74
C VAL A 92 0.03 -4.28 -6.29
N LEU A 93 1.15 -3.57 -6.14
CA LEU A 93 2.42 -4.17 -5.73
C LEU A 93 2.41 -4.61 -4.27
N ASN A 94 1.71 -3.86 -3.42
CA ASN A 94 1.73 -4.07 -1.97
C ASN A 94 0.69 -5.10 -1.51
N ILE A 95 -0.50 -5.15 -2.14
CA ILE A 95 -1.64 -5.93 -1.64
C ILE A 95 -1.35 -7.43 -1.51
N ALA A 96 -0.58 -7.99 -2.43
CA ALA A 96 -0.16 -9.39 -2.36
C ALA A 96 1.19 -9.55 -1.63
N ALA A 97 2.23 -8.89 -2.14
CA ALA A 97 3.59 -9.19 -1.70
C ALA A 97 3.90 -8.71 -0.26
N ASN A 98 3.32 -7.60 0.23
CA ASN A 98 3.57 -7.20 1.63
C ASN A 98 3.04 -8.24 2.64
N PRO A 99 1.73 -8.60 2.63
CA PRO A 99 1.20 -9.52 3.62
C PRO A 99 1.72 -10.94 3.45
N LEU A 100 1.88 -11.43 2.21
CA LEU A 100 2.34 -12.80 1.97
C LEU A 100 3.82 -12.98 2.30
N CYS A 101 4.67 -11.99 2.06
CA CYS A 101 6.05 -12.02 2.58
C CYS A 101 6.09 -11.99 4.11
N ALA A 102 5.28 -11.14 4.75
CA ALA A 102 5.24 -11.03 6.20
C ALA A 102 4.80 -12.36 6.87
N LEU A 103 3.75 -12.99 6.34
CA LEU A 103 3.24 -14.27 6.83
C LEU A 103 4.20 -15.43 6.57
N SER A 104 4.79 -15.51 5.39
CA SER A 104 5.69 -16.63 5.00
C SER A 104 7.13 -16.46 5.47
N ARG A 105 7.53 -15.24 5.87
CA ARG A 105 8.93 -14.84 6.12
C ARG A 105 9.85 -14.97 4.89
N LEU A 106 9.29 -15.14 3.69
CA LEU A 106 10.05 -15.21 2.45
C LEU A 106 10.22 -13.82 1.81
N PRO A 107 11.39 -13.50 1.23
CA PRO A 107 11.63 -12.23 0.58
C PRO A 107 10.97 -12.14 -0.80
N LEU A 108 11.07 -10.96 -1.43
CA LEU A 108 10.70 -10.75 -2.83
C LEU A 108 11.48 -11.70 -3.74
N GLY A 109 10.80 -12.24 -4.75
CA GLY A 109 11.35 -13.23 -5.67
C GLY A 109 11.23 -14.68 -5.21
N ARG A 110 10.78 -14.95 -3.97
CA ARG A 110 10.70 -16.33 -3.42
C ARG A 110 9.30 -16.73 -2.97
N TRP A 111 8.56 -15.81 -2.36
CA TRP A 111 7.24 -16.11 -1.78
C TRP A 111 6.24 -16.68 -2.80
N HIS A 112 6.26 -16.19 -4.04
CA HIS A 112 5.33 -16.60 -5.09
C HIS A 112 5.72 -17.90 -5.80
N GLU A 113 6.95 -18.38 -5.59
CA GLU A 113 7.40 -19.67 -6.12
C GLU A 113 6.78 -20.84 -5.34
N VAL A 114 6.27 -20.58 -4.13
CA VAL A 114 5.56 -21.58 -3.33
C VAL A 114 4.16 -21.79 -3.93
N PRO A 115 3.83 -23.02 -4.40
CA PRO A 115 2.51 -23.33 -4.92
C PRO A 115 1.41 -22.97 -3.91
N GLY A 116 0.28 -22.45 -4.40
CA GLY A 116 -0.80 -21.94 -3.56
C GLY A 116 -0.57 -20.53 -2.99
N ILE A 117 0.65 -20.15 -2.58
CA ILE A 117 0.91 -18.76 -2.13
C ILE A 117 0.92 -17.80 -3.33
N GLY A 118 1.56 -18.19 -4.43
CA GLY A 118 1.51 -17.40 -5.68
C GLY A 118 0.09 -17.22 -6.19
N GLU A 119 -0.71 -18.29 -6.19
CA GLU A 119 -2.12 -18.29 -6.59
C GLU A 119 -2.98 -17.39 -5.68
N LEU A 120 -2.74 -17.45 -4.37
CA LEU A 120 -3.38 -16.56 -3.41
C LEU A 120 -3.03 -15.10 -3.67
N GLY A 121 -1.77 -14.79 -3.99
CA GLY A 121 -1.35 -13.46 -4.38
C GLY A 121 -2.06 -12.95 -5.65
N ILE A 122 -2.22 -13.81 -6.66
CA ILE A 122 -2.99 -13.50 -7.87
C ILE A 122 -4.45 -13.20 -7.53
N ALA A 123 -5.07 -14.01 -6.67
CA ALA A 123 -6.45 -13.81 -6.23
C ALA A 123 -6.62 -12.47 -5.48
N MET A 124 -5.71 -12.14 -4.56
CA MET A 124 -5.73 -10.87 -3.83
C MET A 124 -5.61 -9.65 -4.76
N ILE A 125 -4.76 -9.72 -5.81
CA ILE A 125 -4.65 -8.63 -6.79
C ILE A 125 -5.95 -8.51 -7.59
N ARG A 126 -6.55 -9.62 -8.04
CA ARG A 126 -7.84 -9.59 -8.75
C ARG A 126 -8.93 -8.93 -7.92
N GLU A 127 -9.08 -9.36 -6.67
CA GLU A 127 -10.05 -8.78 -5.74
C GLU A 127 -9.82 -7.28 -5.55
N MET A 128 -8.56 -6.86 -5.41
CA MET A 128 -8.22 -5.43 -5.33
C MET A 128 -8.67 -4.66 -6.57
N LEU A 129 -8.41 -5.19 -7.77
CA LEU A 129 -8.78 -4.54 -9.02
C LEU A 129 -10.31 -4.38 -9.14
N GLU A 130 -11.09 -5.38 -8.74
CA GLU A 130 -12.55 -5.29 -8.73
C GLU A 130 -13.06 -4.27 -7.70
N VAL A 131 -12.44 -4.22 -6.51
CA VAL A 131 -12.76 -3.19 -5.52
C VAL A 131 -12.42 -1.79 -6.05
N ALA A 132 -11.23 -1.59 -6.63
CA ALA A 132 -10.82 -0.32 -7.22
C ALA A 132 -11.79 0.12 -8.33
N LYS A 133 -12.17 -0.81 -9.21
CA LYS A 133 -13.16 -0.59 -10.28
C LYS A 133 -14.51 -0.15 -9.73
N SER A 134 -15.00 -0.78 -8.67
CA SER A 134 -16.27 -0.38 -8.01
C SER A 134 -16.22 1.04 -7.43
N LEU A 135 -15.02 1.54 -7.12
CA LEU A 135 -14.75 2.89 -6.64
C LEU A 135 -14.47 3.90 -7.77
N GLY A 136 -14.62 3.49 -9.04
CA GLY A 136 -14.39 4.33 -10.22
C GLY A 136 -12.96 4.30 -10.76
N TRP A 137 -12.09 3.42 -10.26
CA TRP A 137 -10.69 3.29 -10.65
C TRP A 137 -10.44 1.95 -11.35
N ASP A 138 -10.78 1.87 -12.64
CA ASP A 138 -10.59 0.64 -13.41
C ASP A 138 -9.14 0.51 -13.89
N LEU A 139 -8.41 -0.44 -13.29
CA LEU A 139 -7.07 -0.82 -13.69
C LEU A 139 -7.02 -2.19 -14.39
N THR A 140 -8.16 -2.86 -14.57
CA THR A 140 -8.26 -4.26 -15.02
C THR A 140 -7.67 -4.50 -16.42
N GLU A 141 -7.69 -3.47 -17.28
CA GLU A 141 -7.07 -3.54 -18.60
C GLU A 141 -5.55 -3.32 -18.58
N SER A 142 -5.04 -2.64 -17.55
CA SER A 142 -3.64 -2.23 -17.45
C SER A 142 -2.79 -3.15 -16.57
N VAL A 143 -3.43 -3.98 -15.75
CA VAL A 143 -2.77 -4.85 -14.78
C VAL A 143 -3.17 -6.29 -15.05
N ASP A 144 -2.21 -7.10 -15.46
CA ASP A 144 -2.34 -8.57 -15.41
C ASP A 144 -1.91 -9.05 -14.01
N PRO A 145 -2.83 -9.60 -13.20
CA PRO A 145 -2.52 -10.12 -11.87
C PRO A 145 -1.42 -11.18 -11.85
N ALA A 146 -1.37 -12.05 -12.87
CA ALA A 146 -0.37 -13.11 -12.94
C ALA A 146 1.03 -12.55 -13.24
N ALA A 147 1.11 -11.52 -14.07
CA ALA A 147 2.35 -10.81 -14.34
C ALA A 147 2.77 -9.91 -13.17
N ALA A 148 1.82 -9.31 -12.44
CA ALA A 148 2.09 -8.37 -11.35
C ALA A 148 2.77 -9.03 -10.13
N VAL A 149 2.41 -10.28 -9.81
CA VAL A 149 2.97 -11.04 -8.69
C VAL A 149 4.51 -11.16 -8.74
N PRO A 150 5.12 -11.65 -9.84
CA PRO A 150 6.57 -11.73 -9.96
C PRO A 150 7.23 -10.39 -10.31
N ALA A 151 6.51 -9.46 -10.95
CA ALA A 151 7.08 -8.22 -11.50
C ALA A 151 7.38 -7.13 -10.47
N ARG A 152 7.16 -7.36 -9.17
CA ARG A 152 7.35 -6.32 -8.15
C ARG A 152 8.77 -5.74 -8.23
N PRO A 153 8.90 -4.42 -8.51
CA PRO A 153 10.19 -3.76 -8.56
C PRO A 153 10.93 -3.86 -7.22
N GLY A 154 12.20 -4.20 -7.26
CA GLY A 154 13.05 -4.33 -6.08
C GLY A 154 14.30 -5.15 -6.35
N ARG A 155 15.22 -5.16 -5.39
CA ARG A 155 16.37 -6.08 -5.43
C ARG A 155 15.87 -7.51 -5.23
N PRO A 156 16.27 -8.49 -6.06
CA PRO A 156 16.03 -9.90 -5.75
C PRO A 156 16.50 -10.25 -4.33
N GLY A 157 15.65 -10.93 -3.55
CA GLY A 157 15.90 -11.18 -2.12
C GLY A 157 15.68 -9.97 -1.20
N GLY A 158 15.24 -8.84 -1.72
CA GLY A 158 14.82 -7.67 -0.94
C GLY A 158 13.58 -7.97 -0.10
N LYS A 159 13.45 -7.28 1.04
CA LYS A 159 12.33 -7.46 1.97
C LYS A 159 11.36 -6.29 1.86
N PRO A 160 10.05 -6.53 1.63
CA PRO A 160 9.07 -5.45 1.70
C PRO A 160 8.97 -4.92 3.13
N SER A 161 8.52 -3.66 3.28
CA SER A 161 8.43 -2.97 4.58
C SER A 161 7.71 -3.79 5.64
N MET A 162 6.56 -4.37 5.29
CA MET A 162 5.77 -5.19 6.21
C MET A 162 6.53 -6.43 6.73
N LEU A 163 7.38 -7.07 5.91
CA LEU A 163 8.24 -8.15 6.39
C LEU A 163 9.34 -7.62 7.33
N GLN A 164 9.92 -6.46 7.03
CA GLN A 164 10.91 -5.82 7.91
C GLN A 164 10.28 -5.46 9.27
N ASP A 165 9.06 -4.93 9.30
CA ASP A 165 8.34 -4.63 10.53
C ASP A 165 8.02 -5.90 11.33
N ALA A 166 7.55 -6.94 10.64
CA ALA A 166 7.29 -8.22 11.28
C ALA A 166 8.54 -8.87 11.88
N GLU A 167 9.72 -8.71 11.27
CA GLU A 167 11.00 -9.23 11.78
C GLU A 167 11.54 -8.38 12.93
N ALA A 168 11.31 -7.08 12.90
CA ALA A 168 11.73 -6.14 13.92
C ALA A 168 10.76 -6.02 15.11
N GLY A 169 9.66 -6.78 15.11
CA GLY A 169 8.63 -6.72 16.15
C GLY A 169 7.89 -5.39 16.21
N ARG A 170 7.75 -4.69 15.06
CA ARG A 170 7.04 -3.42 14.96
C ARG A 170 5.61 -3.60 14.47
N PRO A 171 4.69 -2.67 14.82
CA PRO A 171 3.37 -2.63 14.21
C PRO A 171 3.45 -2.54 12.69
N MET A 172 2.66 -3.36 12.00
CA MET A 172 2.54 -3.38 10.54
C MET A 172 1.34 -2.56 10.05
N GLU A 173 1.39 -2.11 8.80
CA GLU A 173 0.31 -1.39 8.08
C GLU A 173 -0.84 -2.31 7.62
N VAL A 174 -1.31 -3.21 8.50
CA VAL A 174 -2.32 -4.24 8.19
C VAL A 174 -3.64 -3.62 7.70
N GLU A 175 -4.17 -2.68 8.48
CA GLU A 175 -5.46 -2.06 8.19
C GLU A 175 -5.41 -1.16 6.96
N ALA A 176 -4.28 -0.47 6.74
CA ALA A 176 -4.13 0.42 5.60
C ALA A 176 -4.06 -0.30 4.25
N ILE A 177 -3.41 -1.47 4.22
CA ILE A 177 -3.20 -2.20 2.97
C ILE A 177 -4.32 -3.19 2.70
N VAL A 178 -4.69 -4.04 3.67
CA VAL A 178 -5.65 -5.13 3.45
C VAL A 178 -7.02 -4.80 4.08
N GLY A 179 -7.03 -4.28 5.31
CA GLY A 179 -8.27 -4.05 6.06
C GLY A 179 -9.23 -3.07 5.39
N GLN A 180 -8.73 -1.89 5.01
CA GLN A 180 -9.53 -0.84 4.37
C GLN A 180 -10.04 -1.25 2.99
N LEU A 181 -9.27 -2.05 2.25
CA LEU A 181 -9.66 -2.54 0.95
C LEU A 181 -10.79 -3.58 1.05
N GLN A 182 -10.68 -4.52 1.99
CA GLN A 182 -11.77 -5.45 2.30
C GLN A 182 -13.04 -4.70 2.74
N ALA A 183 -12.90 -3.65 3.56
CA ALA A 183 -14.03 -2.83 3.98
C ALA A 183 -14.73 -2.17 2.79
N PHE A 184 -13.98 -1.61 1.83
CA PHE A 184 -14.56 -1.08 0.59
C PHE A 184 -15.26 -2.17 -0.23
N GLY A 185 -14.68 -3.36 -0.34
CA GLY A 185 -15.32 -4.48 -1.03
C GLY A 185 -16.69 -4.80 -0.42
N ARG A 186 -16.77 -4.91 0.91
CA ARG A 186 -18.04 -5.14 1.62
C ARG A 186 -19.06 -4.02 1.38
N GLU A 187 -18.63 -2.77 1.44
CA GLU A 187 -19.48 -1.60 1.19
C GLU A 187 -20.07 -1.59 -0.23
N HIS A 188 -19.28 -2.01 -1.22
CA HIS A 188 -19.67 -1.98 -2.65
C HIS A 188 -20.21 -3.33 -3.15
N GLY A 189 -20.40 -4.32 -2.27
CA GLY A 189 -20.87 -5.65 -2.64
C GLY A 189 -19.88 -6.48 -3.47
N VAL A 190 -18.60 -6.14 -3.45
CA VAL A 190 -17.52 -6.87 -4.11
C VAL A 190 -16.93 -7.90 -3.14
N GLY A 191 -16.97 -9.19 -3.52
CA GLY A 191 -16.41 -10.26 -2.72
C GLY A 191 -14.87 -10.22 -2.66
N THR A 192 -14.30 -10.40 -1.47
CA THR A 192 -12.85 -10.44 -1.24
C THR A 192 -12.40 -11.70 -0.47
N PRO A 193 -12.72 -12.92 -0.95
CA PRO A 193 -12.49 -14.16 -0.19
C PRO A 193 -11.02 -14.44 0.14
N ALA A 194 -10.07 -14.10 -0.74
CA ALA A 194 -8.65 -14.23 -0.46
C ALA A 194 -8.23 -13.29 0.67
N MET A 195 -8.70 -12.03 0.65
CA MET A 195 -8.46 -11.10 1.76
C MET A 195 -9.16 -11.53 3.06
N ASP A 196 -10.34 -12.14 2.98
CA ASP A 196 -11.06 -12.68 4.14
C ASP A 196 -10.25 -13.76 4.87
N VAL A 197 -9.40 -14.51 4.17
CA VAL A 197 -8.46 -15.46 4.75
C VAL A 197 -7.18 -14.79 5.24
N VAL A 198 -6.58 -13.91 4.43
CA VAL A 198 -5.25 -13.32 4.72
C VAL A 198 -5.31 -12.30 5.86
N LEU A 199 -6.33 -11.46 5.90
CA LEU A 199 -6.45 -10.38 6.88
C LEU A 199 -6.43 -10.87 8.34
N PRO A 200 -7.24 -11.86 8.78
CA PRO A 200 -7.20 -12.32 10.17
C PRO A 200 -5.86 -12.95 10.54
N LEU A 201 -5.21 -13.69 9.63
CA LEU A 201 -3.87 -14.25 9.86
C LEU A 201 -2.84 -13.14 10.04
N LEU A 202 -2.91 -12.09 9.21
CA LEU A 202 -2.00 -10.96 9.27
C LEU A 202 -2.20 -10.12 10.54
N ARG A 203 -3.45 -9.92 10.98
CA ARG A 203 -3.76 -9.31 12.29
C ARG A 203 -3.19 -10.11 13.45
N ALA A 204 -3.33 -11.44 13.41
CA ALA A 204 -2.77 -12.33 14.44
C ALA A 204 -1.24 -12.24 14.49
N LEU A 205 -0.57 -12.25 13.31
CA LEU A 205 0.88 -12.04 13.24
C LEU A 205 1.26 -10.67 13.82
N ASN A 206 0.55 -9.60 13.43
CA ASN A 206 0.81 -8.25 13.93
C ASN A 206 0.77 -8.18 15.45
N ALA A 207 -0.28 -8.76 16.04
CA ALA A 207 -0.42 -8.80 17.49
C ALA A 207 0.68 -9.61 18.16
N ALA A 208 1.02 -10.77 17.61
CA ALA A 208 2.06 -11.64 18.16
C ALA A 208 3.45 -11.00 18.17
N VAL A 209 3.80 -10.20 17.16
CA VAL A 209 5.16 -9.64 17.01
C VAL A 209 5.32 -8.25 17.63
N SER A 210 4.26 -7.44 17.67
CA SER A 210 4.34 -6.03 18.09
C SER A 210 3.65 -5.73 19.41
N GLY A 211 2.90 -6.70 19.97
CA GLY A 211 2.06 -6.48 21.16
C GLY A 211 0.83 -5.60 20.90
N VAL A 212 0.57 -5.18 19.65
CA VAL A 212 -0.65 -4.46 19.29
C VAL A 212 -1.86 -5.39 19.51
N PRO A 213 -2.89 -4.96 20.26
CA PRO A 213 -4.07 -5.80 20.48
C PRO A 213 -4.77 -6.13 19.16
N VAL A 214 -5.27 -7.36 19.04
CA VAL A 214 -6.24 -7.68 17.98
C VAL A 214 -7.53 -6.93 18.31
N LYS A 215 -7.91 -5.96 17.48
CA LYS A 215 -9.25 -5.36 17.53
C LYS A 215 -10.24 -6.44 17.06
N VAL A 216 -11.00 -6.99 18.01
CA VAL A 216 -12.10 -7.93 17.77
C VAL A 216 -13.32 -7.15 17.31
#